data_AF-A0A9D8HWL2-F1
#
_entry.id   AF-A0A9D8HWL2-F1
#
_cell.length_a   1.000
_cell.length_b   1.000
_cell.length_c   1.000
_cell.angle_alpha   90.00
_cell.angle_beta   90.00
_cell.angle_gamma   90.00
#
_symmetry.space_group_name_H-M   'P 1'
#
loop_
_entity.id
_entity.type
_entity.pdbx_description
1 polymer ?
#
loop_
_entity_poly.entity_id
_entity_poly.type
_entity_poly.pdbx_seq_one_letter_code
_entity_poly.pdbx_strand_id
1 'polypeptide(L)' 'MPPPSPTTWQLVGQLSTIGMSFVLALAMGFGGGLWLDNIFGTRPWLSFAGFFLGLAAGVLNVYRVMQLANKK' A
#
# COMPACT_ATOMS: atom_id res chain seq x y z
N MET A 1 29.63 -17.60 7.20
CA MET A 1 28.48 -17.96 8.04
C MET A 1 27.23 -17.77 7.20
N PRO A 2 26.40 -18.80 6.95
CA PRO A 2 25.12 -18.61 6.29
C PRO A 2 24.23 -17.70 7.16
N PRO A 3 23.42 -16.79 6.56
CA PRO A 3 22.54 -15.93 7.32
C PRO A 3 21.56 -16.77 8.17
N PRO A 4 21.25 -16.38 9.41
CA PRO A 4 20.28 -17.08 10.24
C PRO A 4 18.93 -17.13 9.52
N SER A 5 18.28 -18.31 9.52
CA SER A 5 16.94 -18.48 8.95
C SER A 5 15.97 -17.53 9.65
N PRO A 6 15.19 -16.72 8.90
CA PRO A 6 14.26 -15.78 9.51
C PRO A 6 13.30 -16.54 10.42
N THR A 7 13.25 -16.14 11.69
CA THR A 7 12.35 -16.76 12.67
C THR A 7 10.91 -16.49 12.23
N THR A 8 9.97 -17.37 12.51
CA THR A 8 8.54 -17.19 12.16
C THR A 8 8.00 -15.82 12.60
N TRP A 9 8.45 -15.32 13.75
CA TRP A 9 8.13 -13.98 14.25
C TRP A 9 8.64 -12.83 13.36
N GLN A 10 9.82 -12.98 12.74
CA GLN A 10 10.38 -12.01 11.81
C GLN A 10 9.64 -11.98 10.47
N LEU A 11 9.23 -13.17 9.98
CA LEU A 11 8.37 -13.30 8.80
C LEU A 11 7.01 -12.62 9.01
N VAL A 12 6.38 -12.86 10.16
CA VAL A 12 5.11 -12.23 10.52
C VAL A 12 5.26 -10.71 10.62
N GLY A 13 6.33 -10.22 11.24
CA GLY A 13 6.61 -8.77 11.32
C GLY A 13 6.82 -8.12 9.95
N GLN A 14 7.57 -8.75 9.05
CA GLN A 14 7.76 -8.27 7.68
C GLN A 14 6.44 -8.25 6.91
N LEU A 15 5.67 -9.33 6.96
CA LEU A 15 4.39 -9.42 6.24
C LEU A 15 3.39 -8.38 6.75
N SER A 16 3.35 -8.16 8.06
CA SER A 16 2.50 -7.16 8.70
C SER A 16 2.88 -5.74 8.27
N THR A 17 4.17 -5.45 8.14
CA THR A 17 4.65 -4.13 7.70
C THR A 17 4.26 -3.85 6.25
N ILE A 18 4.33 -4.87 5.37
CA ILE A 18 3.89 -4.78 3.97
C ILE A 18 2.37 -4.55 3.89
N GLY A 19 1.60 -5.28 4.69
CA GLY A 19 0.15 -5.09 4.77
C GLY A 19 -0.24 -3.70 5.29
N MET A 20 0.41 -3.23 6.36
CA MET A 20 0.13 -1.89 6.91
C MET A 20 0.48 -0.78 5.93
N SER A 21 1.63 -0.86 5.24
CA SER A 21 2.01 0.16 4.26
C SER A 21 1.03 0.22 3.09
N PHE A 22 0.51 -0.92 2.66
CA PHE A 22 -0.55 -1.02 1.65
C PHE A 22 -1.85 -0.34 2.10
N VAL A 23 -2.32 -0.66 3.31
CA VAL A 23 -3.55 -0.06 3.87
C VAL A 23 -3.37 1.45 4.08
N LEU A 24 -2.21 1.90 4.55
CA LEU A 24 -1.91 3.32 4.71
C LEU A 24 -1.90 4.06 3.38
N ALA A 25 -1.31 3.48 2.32
CA ALA A 25 -1.32 4.07 0.99
C ALA A 25 -2.75 4.18 0.42
N LEU A 26 -3.56 3.15 0.61
CA LEU A 26 -4.98 3.15 0.24
C LEU A 26 -5.77 4.20 1.03
N ALA A 27 -5.59 4.26 2.35
CA ALA A 27 -6.28 5.21 3.21
C ALA A 27 -5.93 6.65 2.88
N MET A 28 -4.65 6.95 2.57
CA MET A 28 -4.24 8.28 2.10
C MET A 28 -4.78 8.61 0.72
N GLY A 29 -4.75 7.66 -0.24
CA GLY A 29 -5.27 7.89 -1.59
C GLY A 29 -6.78 8.07 -1.64
N PHE A 30 -7.52 7.22 -0.93
CA PHE A 30 -8.96 7.30 -0.83
C PHE A 30 -9.42 8.46 0.05
N GLY A 31 -8.79 8.66 1.21
CA GLY A 31 -9.09 9.78 2.11
C GLY A 31 -8.76 11.14 1.49
N GLY A 32 -7.63 11.24 0.80
CA GLY A 32 -7.26 12.43 0.01
C GLY A 32 -8.22 12.66 -1.17
N GLY A 33 -8.61 11.59 -1.87
CA GLY A 33 -9.61 11.63 -2.94
C GLY A 33 -10.97 12.14 -2.45
N LEU A 34 -11.45 11.64 -1.30
CA LEU A 34 -12.68 12.10 -0.65
C LEU A 34 -12.62 13.56 -0.23
N TRP A 35 -11.49 14.00 0.33
CA TRP A 35 -11.31 15.40 0.73
C TRP A 35 -11.35 16.33 -0.49
N LEU A 36 -10.69 15.93 -1.56
CA LEU A 36 -10.63 16.67 -2.82
C LEU A 36 -12.00 16.68 -3.53
N ASP A 37 -12.75 15.58 -3.50
CA ASP A 37 -14.12 15.49 -4.04
C ASP A 37 -15.11 16.38 -3.27
N ASN A 38 -14.86 16.59 -1.97
CA ASN A 38 -15.66 17.49 -1.13
C ASN A 38 -15.37 18.98 -1.39
N ILE A 39 -14.16 19.30 -1.88
CA ILE A 39 -13.78 20.67 -2.29
C ILE A 39 -14.30 20.99 -3.69
N PHE A 40 -14.18 20.04 -4.64
CA PHE A 40 -14.58 20.24 -6.03
C PHE A 40 -16.07 19.97 -6.30
N GLY A 41 -16.78 19.32 -5.38
CA GLY A 41 -18.22 19.03 -5.54
C GLY A 41 -18.54 17.96 -6.60
N THR A 42 -17.53 17.25 -7.12
CA THR A 42 -17.63 16.28 -8.24
C THR A 42 -18.07 14.87 -7.84
N ARG A 43 -18.78 14.74 -6.71
CA ARG A 43 -19.14 13.44 -6.14
C ARG A 43 -19.84 12.55 -7.19
N PRO A 44 -19.33 11.33 -7.50
CA PRO A 44 -18.27 10.57 -6.83
C PRO A 44 -17.00 10.32 -7.70
N TRP A 45 -16.74 11.15 -8.72
CA TRP A 45 -15.69 10.88 -9.71
C TRP A 45 -14.27 10.95 -9.12
N LEU A 46 -14.00 11.95 -8.27
CA LEU A 46 -12.67 12.12 -7.68
C LEU A 46 -12.38 11.07 -6.59
N SER A 47 -13.41 10.64 -5.86
CA SER A 47 -13.30 9.53 -4.91
C SER A 47 -12.96 8.21 -5.60
N PHE A 48 -13.55 7.93 -6.77
CA PHE A 48 -13.23 6.75 -7.58
C PHE A 48 -11.81 6.84 -8.16
N ALA A 49 -11.42 8.01 -8.69
CA ALA A 49 -10.06 8.22 -9.19
C ALA A 49 -9.01 8.08 -8.08
N GLY A 50 -9.25 8.68 -6.90
CA GLY A 50 -8.40 8.58 -5.72
C GLY A 50 -8.33 7.17 -5.14
N PHE A 51 -9.44 6.42 -5.17
CA PHE A 51 -9.48 5.00 -4.82
C PHE A 51 -8.59 4.17 -5.76
N PHE A 52 -8.77 4.30 -7.08
CA PHE A 52 -7.97 3.58 -8.06
C PHE A 52 -6.48 3.96 -8.01
N LEU A 53 -6.17 5.25 -7.79
CA LEU A 53 -4.80 5.72 -7.57
C LEU A 53 -4.20 5.16 -6.29
N GLY A 54 -4.92 5.19 -5.18
CA GLY A 54 -4.49 4.61 -3.90
C GLY A 54 -4.28 3.10 -4.00
N LEU A 55 -5.18 2.40 -4.71
CA LEU A 55 -5.08 0.97 -4.99
C LEU A 55 -3.87 0.65 -5.86
N ALA A 56 -3.67 1.40 -6.96
CA ALA A 56 -2.51 1.24 -7.82
C ALA A 56 -1.19 1.51 -7.08
N ALA A 57 -1.13 2.58 -6.28
CA ALA A 57 0.04 2.91 -5.47
C ALA A 57 0.35 1.84 -4.41
N GLY A 58 -0.69 1.31 -3.75
CA GLY A 58 -0.55 0.19 -2.82
C GLY A 58 -0.03 -1.06 -3.52
N VAL A 59 -0.64 -1.46 -4.64
CA VAL A 59 -0.24 -2.66 -5.39
C VAL A 59 1.21 -2.52 -5.88
N LEU A 60 1.59 -1.35 -6.39
CA LEU A 60 2.97 -1.05 -6.79
C LEU A 60 3.96 -1.13 -5.62
N ASN A 61 3.57 -0.70 -4.41
CA ASN A 61 4.40 -0.83 -3.21
C ASN A 61 4.65 -2.31 -2.87
N VAL A 62 3.59 -3.12 -2.82
CA VAL A 62 3.70 -4.57 -2.57
C VAL A 62 4.53 -5.26 -3.64
N TYR A 63 4.30 -4.95 -4.91
CA TYR A 63 5.10 -5.50 -6.03
C TYR A 63 6.57 -5.13 -5.93
N ARG A 64 6.88 -3.89 -5.51
CA ARG A 64 8.26 -3.43 -5.32
C ARG A 64 8.93 -4.21 -4.18
N VAL A 65 8.24 -4.43 -3.06
CA VAL A 65 8.79 -5.22 -1.94
C VAL A 65 8.98 -6.69 -2.35
N MET A 66 8.03 -7.27 -3.07
CA MET A 66 8.13 -8.63 -3.62
C MET A 66 9.30 -8.77 -4.60
N GLN A 67 9.49 -7.82 -5.52
CA GLN A 67 10.63 -7.83 -6.44
C GLN A 67 11.96 -7.69 -5.71
N LEU A 68 12.03 -6.82 -4.69
CA LEU A 68 13.21 -6.69 -3.85
C LEU A 68 13.53 -7.99 -3.10
N ALA A 69 12.50 -8.71 -2.65
CA ALA A 69 12.64 -10.01 -2.03
C ALA A 69 13.06 -11.11 -3.02
N ASN A 70 12.56 -11.05 -4.26
CA ASN A 70 12.84 -12.05 -5.31
C ASN A 70 14.21 -11.85 -5.99
N LYS A 71 14.84 -10.68 -5.86
CA LYS A 71 16.16 -10.39 -6.42
C LYS A 71 17.32 -10.84 -5.53
N LYS A 72 17.07 -11.68 -4.54
CA LYS A 72 18.02 -12.15 -3.53
C LYS A 72 18.21 -13.65 -3.64
#